data_AF-A0A1J3FRK8-F1
#
_entry.id   AF-A0A1J3FRK8-F1
#
_cell.length_a   1.000
_cell.length_b   1.000
_cell.length_c   1.000
_cell.angle_alpha   90.00
_cell.angle_beta   90.00
_cell.angle_gamma   90.00
#
_symmetry.space_group_name_H-M   'P 1'
#
loop_
_entity.id
_entity.type
_entity.pdbx_description
1 polymer ?
#
loop_
_entity_poly.entity_id
_entity_poly.type
_entity_poly.pdbx_seq_one_letter_code
_entity_poly.pdbx_strand_id
1 'polypeptide(L)'
;MASRNRPPRSPNAKKEGFVSISLDKRRKVETQGTGTRQAFSAANKQDITMTSDVGSTEECGKAEFTKDEVLALLNERAKAAKFDTKAKIEQMTDIIKRLKVCVKWFQQADEAHVQEKEDMKVSLESAEQKYNNKELETMTKEEELQTTISKLKENAVSLHEQLAKEESSKHDAIENHRKEQESRVAAEKVQASLREELEKVKEEKTIAKQKVTSFEDMYKRLQEYNTSLQQYNSKLQTDLETVRVALTRAEKEKSSIVENLTTLRGHSKSMQDQLASSRVLQDDAIKQKESLLSEVTNLRSELQQARADCDRQVVQSQKLAEEIKKYMENVGKSSQELDILTAKSGSLEETCSLQKNRINMLEQQLAIANEKQKLADASVSLTRTEIEEQKHLLCELQDRLRDMEHQLCEGELLRKKLHNTILELKGNIRVFC
;
A
#
# COMPACT_ATOMS: atom_id res chain seq x y z
N MET A 1 -43.70 -14.15 -7.73
CA MET A 1 -43.62 -13.27 -8.92
C MET A 1 -42.33 -13.66 -9.66
N ALA A 2 -42.36 -14.46 -10.74
CA ALA A 2 -42.65 -14.07 -12.13
C ALA A 2 -41.87 -12.79 -12.50
N SER A 3 -40.99 -12.71 -13.51
CA SER A 3 -40.98 -13.25 -14.88
C SER A 3 -39.52 -13.27 -15.39
N ARG A 4 -39.03 -14.32 -16.06
CA ARG A 4 -39.01 -14.49 -17.54
C ARG A 4 -38.58 -13.23 -18.31
N ASN A 5 -37.48 -13.33 -19.08
CA ASN A 5 -37.56 -13.31 -20.54
C ASN A 5 -36.24 -13.67 -21.24
N ARG A 6 -36.35 -14.69 -22.09
CA ARG A 6 -35.49 -15.13 -23.20
C ARG A 6 -36.48 -15.34 -24.38
N PRO A 7 -36.01 -15.68 -25.59
CA PRO A 7 -35.48 -14.89 -26.71
C PRO A 7 -36.55 -14.66 -27.82
N PRO A 8 -36.16 -14.37 -29.08
CA PRO A 8 -36.45 -15.36 -30.14
C PRO A 8 -35.24 -15.57 -31.09
N ARG A 9 -34.86 -16.81 -31.41
CA ARG A 9 -35.30 -17.67 -32.54
C ARG A 9 -34.77 -17.23 -33.92
N SER A 10 -33.86 -18.07 -34.44
CA SER A 10 -33.48 -18.23 -35.85
C SER A 10 -34.69 -18.56 -36.75
N PRO A 11 -34.52 -18.56 -38.09
CA PRO A 11 -34.47 -19.88 -38.75
C PRO A 11 -33.63 -20.00 -40.05
N ASN A 12 -33.25 -21.25 -40.30
CA ASN A 12 -33.24 -21.98 -41.57
C ASN A 12 -32.15 -21.80 -42.65
N ALA A 13 -31.52 -22.94 -42.93
CA ALA A 13 -31.01 -23.36 -44.22
C ALA A 13 -32.15 -23.86 -45.15
N LYS A 14 -32.02 -23.62 -46.46
CA LYS A 14 -32.10 -24.60 -47.57
C LYS A 14 -32.48 -23.96 -48.91
N LYS A 15 -31.90 -24.57 -49.96
CA LYS A 15 -32.40 -24.86 -51.32
C LYS A 15 -31.93 -24.03 -52.51
N GLU A 16 -31.22 -24.76 -53.37
CA GLU A 16 -31.23 -24.74 -54.83
C GLU A 16 -32.61 -24.48 -55.47
N GLY A 17 -32.60 -23.90 -56.67
CA GLY A 17 -33.54 -24.32 -57.71
C GLY A 17 -33.99 -23.27 -58.74
N PHE A 18 -33.38 -23.36 -59.93
CA PHE A 18 -34.01 -23.31 -61.28
C PHE A 18 -34.39 -21.99 -62.00
N VAL A 19 -33.73 -21.82 -63.17
CA VAL A 19 -34.28 -21.58 -64.54
C VAL A 19 -34.80 -20.15 -64.85
N SER A 20 -34.45 -19.47 -65.95
CA SER A 20 -34.46 -19.86 -67.37
C SER A 20 -33.87 -18.73 -68.28
N ILE A 21 -33.20 -19.12 -69.40
CA ILE A 21 -33.40 -18.64 -70.81
C ILE A 21 -32.98 -17.18 -71.12
N SER A 22 -32.36 -16.72 -72.23
CA SER A 22 -31.95 -17.20 -73.57
C SER A 22 -31.04 -16.10 -74.16
N LEU A 23 -30.00 -16.37 -74.97
CA LEU A 23 -29.90 -16.29 -76.45
C LEU A 23 -28.54 -15.58 -76.72
N ASP A 24 -27.53 -16.24 -77.27
CA ASP A 24 -27.27 -16.35 -78.72
C ASP A 24 -26.48 -15.17 -79.28
N LYS A 25 -25.18 -15.39 -79.57
CA LYS A 25 -24.61 -15.29 -80.94
C LYS A 25 -23.09 -15.44 -80.96
N ARG A 26 -22.72 -16.68 -81.29
CA ARG A 26 -21.65 -17.13 -82.19
C ARG A 26 -21.20 -16.07 -83.23
N ARG A 27 -19.89 -15.81 -83.35
CA ARG A 27 -19.03 -16.33 -84.44
C ARG A 27 -17.65 -15.65 -84.47
N LYS A 28 -16.66 -16.49 -84.23
CA LYS A 28 -15.28 -16.42 -84.73
C LYS A 28 -15.30 -16.85 -86.21
N VAL A 29 -14.60 -16.16 -87.10
CA VAL A 29 -14.32 -16.65 -88.46
C VAL A 29 -12.85 -16.35 -88.79
N GLU A 30 -12.06 -17.41 -88.79
CA GLU A 30 -10.88 -17.59 -89.64
C GLU A 30 -11.36 -17.87 -91.06
N THR A 31 -10.60 -17.47 -92.08
CA THR A 31 -10.74 -18.04 -93.43
C THR A 31 -9.38 -18.10 -94.11
N GLN A 32 -8.84 -19.32 -94.21
CA GLN A 32 -7.96 -19.74 -95.30
C GLN A 32 -8.82 -20.48 -96.34
N GLY A 33 -8.43 -20.42 -97.62
CA GLY A 33 -8.66 -21.53 -98.55
C GLY A 33 -9.18 -21.20 -99.94
N THR A 34 -8.25 -21.24 -100.92
CA THR A 34 -8.36 -21.93 -102.23
C THR A 34 -9.43 -21.55 -103.25
N GLY A 35 -8.97 -21.08 -104.43
CA GLY A 35 -9.09 -21.88 -105.67
C GLY A 35 -10.02 -21.41 -106.80
N THR A 36 -9.41 -21.24 -107.98
CA THR A 36 -9.87 -21.69 -109.33
C THR A 36 -10.36 -20.63 -110.35
N ARG A 37 -9.53 -20.48 -111.42
CA ARG A 37 -9.77 -20.20 -112.87
C ARG A 37 -11.08 -19.55 -113.34
N GLN A 38 -10.95 -18.57 -114.25
CA GLN A 38 -11.34 -18.73 -115.67
C GLN A 38 -10.84 -17.58 -116.56
N ALA A 39 -10.29 -17.96 -117.72
CA ALA A 39 -10.15 -17.15 -118.93
C ALA A 39 -11.25 -17.58 -119.91
N PHE A 40 -11.75 -16.66 -120.74
CA PHE A 40 -12.52 -16.78 -122.01
C PHE A 40 -13.10 -15.36 -122.28
N SER A 41 -13.31 -14.81 -123.48
CA SER A 41 -13.22 -15.26 -124.87
C SER A 41 -13.53 -14.07 -125.79
N ALA A 42 -13.28 -14.29 -127.08
CA ALA A 42 -13.31 -13.38 -128.23
C ALA A 42 -14.71 -12.94 -128.76
N ALA A 43 -14.63 -12.13 -129.84
CA ALA A 43 -15.62 -11.83 -130.90
C ALA A 43 -16.73 -10.82 -130.52
N ASN A 44 -17.22 -9.90 -131.37
CA ASN A 44 -17.45 -9.98 -132.81
C ASN A 44 -17.88 -8.59 -133.40
N LYS A 45 -17.92 -8.52 -134.75
CA LYS A 45 -18.66 -7.62 -135.71
C LYS A 45 -17.75 -6.68 -136.54
N GLN A 46 -17.86 -6.51 -137.87
CA GLN A 46 -18.60 -7.05 -139.04
C GLN A 46 -17.93 -6.37 -140.29
N ASP A 47 -17.36 -7.05 -141.30
CA ASP A 47 -17.91 -7.48 -142.63
C ASP A 47 -18.80 -6.45 -143.37
N ILE A 48 -18.85 -6.22 -144.70
CA ILE A 48 -18.37 -6.80 -145.99
C ILE A 48 -18.74 -5.77 -147.10
N THR A 49 -18.12 -5.77 -148.30
CA THR A 49 -18.79 -5.89 -149.65
C THR A 49 -17.81 -5.64 -150.82
N MET A 50 -17.69 -6.65 -151.69
CA MET A 50 -17.05 -6.65 -153.02
C MET A 50 -18.09 -6.43 -154.14
N THR A 51 -17.66 -6.14 -155.38
CA THR A 51 -18.12 -6.62 -156.74
C THR A 51 -17.84 -5.54 -157.81
N SER A 52 -16.93 -5.73 -158.80
CA SER A 52 -17.07 -6.38 -160.14
C SER A 52 -17.98 -5.59 -161.12
N ASP A 53 -17.87 -5.54 -162.46
CA ASP A 53 -16.93 -5.93 -163.53
C ASP A 53 -17.67 -5.63 -164.89
N VAL A 54 -16.94 -5.66 -166.01
CA VAL A 54 -17.33 -5.92 -167.43
C VAL A 54 -18.05 -4.88 -168.32
N GLY A 55 -17.48 -4.71 -169.53
CA GLY A 55 -18.20 -4.76 -170.82
C GLY A 55 -18.08 -3.47 -171.66
N SER A 56 -17.22 -3.32 -172.68
CA SER A 56 -16.95 -4.07 -173.91
C SER A 56 -17.98 -3.88 -175.04
N THR A 57 -17.39 -3.69 -176.23
CA THR A 57 -17.81 -4.16 -177.57
C THR A 57 -18.65 -3.24 -178.50
N GLU A 58 -17.92 -2.71 -179.49
CA GLU A 58 -18.09 -2.86 -180.96
C GLU A 58 -19.18 -2.15 -181.79
N GLU A 59 -18.62 -1.43 -182.79
CA GLU A 59 -18.95 -1.37 -184.22
C GLU A 59 -20.41 -1.40 -184.69
N CYS A 60 -20.79 -0.30 -185.36
CA CYS A 60 -21.80 -0.36 -186.42
C CYS A 60 -21.36 0.54 -187.58
N GLY A 61 -21.01 -0.08 -188.71
CA GLY A 61 -20.63 0.60 -189.95
C GLY A 61 -21.75 1.51 -190.47
N LYS A 62 -21.71 2.78 -190.08
CA LYS A 62 -22.34 3.86 -190.84
C LYS A 62 -21.39 4.18 -191.98
N ALA A 63 -21.86 4.06 -193.22
CA ALA A 63 -21.12 4.48 -194.41
C ALA A 63 -20.54 5.89 -194.20
N GLU A 64 -19.24 5.97 -193.94
CA GLU A 64 -18.50 7.21 -193.72
C GLU A 64 -18.26 7.86 -195.08
N PHE A 65 -18.70 9.11 -195.24
CA PHE A 65 -18.22 9.93 -196.33
C PHE A 65 -16.95 10.61 -195.85
N THR A 66 -15.80 10.15 -196.33
CA THR A 66 -14.55 10.86 -196.09
C THR A 66 -14.53 12.17 -196.87
N LYS A 67 -13.85 13.19 -196.35
CA LYS A 67 -13.74 14.52 -196.99
C LYS A 67 -13.35 14.43 -198.48
N ASP A 68 -12.54 13.44 -198.83
CA ASP A 68 -12.07 13.18 -200.21
C ASP A 68 -13.16 12.59 -201.12
N GLU A 69 -14.05 11.73 -200.60
CA GLU A 69 -15.19 11.16 -201.36
C GLU A 69 -16.27 12.21 -201.67
N VAL A 70 -16.48 13.16 -200.75
CA VAL A 70 -17.41 14.29 -200.93
C VAL A 70 -16.90 15.27 -201.99
N LEU A 71 -15.58 15.54 -201.98
CA LEU A 71 -14.91 16.37 -202.97
C LEU A 71 -14.89 15.72 -204.37
N ALA A 72 -14.80 14.39 -204.44
CA ALA A 72 -14.92 13.65 -205.70
C ALA A 72 -16.34 13.74 -206.29
N LEU A 73 -17.37 13.61 -205.45
CA LEU A 73 -18.79 13.74 -205.83
C LEU A 73 -19.16 15.14 -206.33
N LEU A 74 -18.56 16.19 -205.79
CA LEU A 74 -18.78 17.59 -206.21
C LEU A 74 -18.13 17.94 -207.56
N ASN A 75 -17.08 17.21 -207.98
CA ASN A 75 -16.29 17.49 -209.19
C ASN A 75 -16.68 16.65 -210.44
N GLU A 76 -17.72 15.81 -210.33
CA GLU A 76 -18.16 14.90 -211.39
C GLU A 76 -18.89 15.67 -212.54
N ARG A 77 -18.20 15.93 -213.67
CA ARG A 77 -18.77 16.60 -214.86
C ARG A 77 -19.33 15.59 -215.89
N ALA A 78 -20.58 15.80 -216.32
CA ALA A 78 -21.28 14.95 -217.29
C ALA A 78 -20.58 14.88 -218.66
N LYS A 79 -20.23 13.67 -219.11
CA LYS A 79 -19.74 13.39 -220.48
C LYS A 79 -20.67 12.35 -221.15
N ALA A 80 -21.68 12.82 -221.87
CA ALA A 80 -22.50 12.02 -222.78
C ALA A 80 -22.64 12.72 -224.14
N ALA A 81 -22.72 11.93 -225.22
CA ALA A 81 -22.62 12.37 -226.61
C ALA A 81 -23.83 13.19 -227.13
N LYS A 82 -23.62 13.91 -228.23
CA LYS A 82 -24.26 15.18 -228.63
C LYS A 82 -25.78 15.21 -228.92
N PHE A 83 -26.56 14.13 -228.76
CA PHE A 83 -28.01 14.17 -229.08
C PHE A 83 -28.95 13.38 -228.15
N ASP A 84 -28.55 13.06 -226.91
CA ASP A 84 -29.44 12.34 -225.96
C ASP A 84 -29.60 13.08 -224.62
N THR A 85 -30.66 13.90 -224.50
CA THR A 85 -30.98 14.71 -223.31
C THR A 85 -31.44 13.87 -222.11
N LYS A 86 -31.86 12.61 -222.32
CA LYS A 86 -32.38 11.74 -221.26
C LYS A 86 -31.28 11.23 -220.33
N ALA A 87 -30.15 10.79 -220.89
CA ALA A 87 -29.00 10.27 -220.12
C ALA A 87 -28.35 11.34 -219.22
N LYS A 88 -28.34 12.61 -219.65
CA LYS A 88 -27.74 13.72 -218.90
C LYS A 88 -28.57 14.11 -217.66
N ILE A 89 -29.89 14.03 -217.76
CA ILE A 89 -30.81 14.25 -216.63
C ILE A 89 -30.65 13.12 -215.60
N GLU A 90 -30.49 11.89 -216.06
CA GLU A 90 -30.33 10.71 -215.21
C GLU A 90 -29.03 10.75 -214.41
N GLN A 91 -27.91 11.11 -215.06
CA GLN A 91 -26.60 11.27 -214.40
C GLN A 91 -26.61 12.42 -213.38
N MET A 92 -27.26 13.54 -213.70
CA MET A 92 -27.37 14.69 -212.78
C MET A 92 -28.32 14.38 -211.61
N THR A 93 -29.37 13.59 -211.85
CA THR A 93 -30.26 13.09 -210.79
C THR A 93 -29.54 12.15 -209.84
N ASP A 94 -28.64 11.31 -210.35
CA ASP A 94 -27.83 10.41 -209.54
C ASP A 94 -26.81 11.16 -208.66
N ILE A 95 -26.10 12.15 -209.21
CA ILE A 95 -25.19 13.03 -208.44
C ILE A 95 -25.97 13.77 -207.35
N ILE A 96 -27.16 14.30 -207.64
CA ILE A 96 -28.02 14.97 -206.65
C ILE A 96 -28.46 13.99 -205.54
N LYS A 97 -28.79 12.74 -205.86
CA LYS A 97 -29.14 11.72 -204.86
C LYS A 97 -27.96 11.42 -203.96
N ARG A 98 -26.76 11.22 -204.52
CA ARG A 98 -25.53 10.97 -203.75
C ARG A 98 -25.17 12.16 -202.86
N LEU A 99 -25.27 13.40 -203.36
CA LEU A 99 -25.09 14.61 -202.54
C LEU A 99 -26.11 14.73 -201.41
N LYS A 100 -27.39 14.39 -201.64
CA LYS A 100 -28.42 14.37 -200.59
C LYS A 100 -28.14 13.35 -199.50
N VAL A 101 -27.60 12.18 -199.85
CA VAL A 101 -27.18 11.17 -198.87
C VAL A 101 -25.99 11.67 -198.05
N CYS A 102 -25.02 12.33 -198.69
CA CYS A 102 -23.89 12.93 -198.01
C CYS A 102 -24.30 14.05 -197.03
N VAL A 103 -25.21 14.94 -197.42
CA VAL A 103 -25.77 15.96 -196.51
C VAL A 103 -26.49 15.32 -195.31
N LYS A 104 -27.30 14.29 -195.53
CA LYS A 104 -27.97 13.56 -194.44
C LYS A 104 -26.97 12.89 -193.50
N TRP A 105 -25.86 12.37 -194.03
CA TRP A 105 -24.82 11.78 -193.21
C TRP A 105 -24.12 12.84 -192.35
N PHE A 106 -23.75 13.99 -192.90
CA PHE A 106 -23.18 15.09 -192.11
C PHE A 106 -24.15 15.62 -191.06
N GLN A 107 -25.45 15.73 -191.38
CA GLN A 107 -26.46 16.10 -190.39
C GLN A 107 -26.54 15.07 -189.26
N GLN A 108 -26.52 13.77 -189.58
CA GLN A 108 -26.50 12.70 -188.57
C GLN A 108 -25.19 12.64 -187.78
N ALA A 109 -24.05 13.01 -188.38
CA ALA A 109 -22.76 13.06 -187.72
C ALA A 109 -22.66 14.28 -186.78
N ASP A 110 -23.14 15.44 -187.22
CA ASP A 110 -23.26 16.64 -186.37
C ASP A 110 -24.24 16.41 -185.22
N GLU A 111 -25.40 15.79 -185.48
CA GLU A 111 -26.34 15.39 -184.42
C GLU A 111 -25.69 14.41 -183.43
N ALA A 112 -24.91 13.44 -183.92
CA ALA A 112 -24.17 12.50 -183.07
C ALA A 112 -23.09 13.19 -182.24
N HIS A 113 -22.32 14.13 -182.80
CA HIS A 113 -21.33 14.90 -182.06
C HIS A 113 -21.95 15.87 -181.06
N VAL A 114 -23.11 16.46 -181.38
CA VAL A 114 -23.87 17.28 -180.44
C VAL A 114 -24.39 16.42 -179.30
N GLN A 115 -24.90 15.22 -179.59
CA GLN A 115 -25.34 14.28 -178.57
C GLN A 115 -24.17 13.80 -177.70
N GLU A 116 -23.04 13.42 -178.30
CA GLU A 116 -21.83 13.02 -177.58
C GLU A 116 -21.30 14.15 -176.70
N LYS A 117 -21.30 15.39 -177.19
CA LYS A 117 -20.93 16.57 -176.39
C LYS A 117 -21.87 16.76 -175.21
N GLU A 118 -23.18 16.59 -175.40
CA GLU A 118 -24.14 16.72 -174.29
C GLU A 118 -24.02 15.55 -173.31
N ASP A 119 -23.80 14.33 -173.78
CA ASP A 119 -23.55 13.15 -172.94
C ASP A 119 -22.26 13.32 -172.12
N MET A 120 -21.19 13.83 -172.73
CA MET A 120 -19.94 14.16 -172.05
C MET A 120 -20.13 15.29 -171.04
N LYS A 121 -20.96 16.28 -171.36
CA LYS A 121 -21.30 17.38 -170.44
C LYS A 121 -22.10 16.87 -169.24
N VAL A 122 -23.12 16.04 -169.46
CA VAL A 122 -23.90 15.40 -168.39
C VAL A 122 -23.02 14.48 -167.54
N SER A 123 -22.10 13.73 -168.15
CA SER A 123 -21.14 12.88 -167.44
C SER A 123 -20.17 13.71 -166.58
N LEU A 124 -19.67 14.82 -167.12
CA LEU A 124 -18.81 15.75 -166.39
C LEU A 124 -19.55 16.40 -165.22
N GLU A 125 -20.76 16.92 -165.46
CA GLU A 125 -21.63 17.51 -164.42
C GLU A 125 -21.96 16.48 -163.33
N SER A 126 -22.21 15.22 -163.70
CA SER A 126 -22.44 14.11 -162.77
C SER A 126 -21.19 13.77 -161.95
N ALA A 127 -20.01 13.77 -162.56
CA ALA A 127 -18.74 13.51 -161.88
C ALA A 127 -18.36 14.66 -160.93
N GLU A 128 -18.53 15.92 -161.37
CA GLU A 128 -18.31 17.12 -160.57
C GLU A 128 -19.28 17.16 -159.39
N GLN A 129 -20.56 16.85 -159.60
CA GLN A 129 -21.54 16.76 -158.53
C GLN A 129 -21.21 15.63 -157.53
N LYS A 130 -20.72 14.47 -158.00
CA LYS A 130 -20.23 13.39 -157.12
C LYS A 130 -18.99 13.82 -156.33
N TYR A 131 -18.07 14.56 -156.95
CA TYR A 131 -16.87 15.08 -156.28
C TYR A 131 -17.27 16.09 -155.19
N ASN A 132 -18.11 17.06 -155.52
CA ASN A 132 -18.62 18.06 -154.58
C ASN A 132 -19.39 17.39 -153.43
N ASN A 133 -20.22 16.39 -153.72
CA ASN A 133 -20.90 15.60 -152.68
C ASN A 133 -19.92 14.86 -151.77
N LYS A 134 -18.84 14.31 -152.33
CA LYS A 134 -17.81 13.61 -151.55
C LYS A 134 -16.99 14.56 -150.70
N GLU A 135 -16.62 15.72 -151.25
CA GLU A 135 -15.92 16.78 -150.55
C GLU A 135 -16.75 17.29 -149.36
N LEU A 136 -18.04 17.55 -149.58
CA LEU A 136 -18.97 17.92 -148.51
C LEU A 136 -19.11 16.80 -147.46
N GLU A 137 -19.19 15.54 -147.87
CA GLU A 137 -19.23 14.38 -146.95
C GLU A 137 -17.93 14.28 -146.13
N THR A 138 -16.77 14.58 -146.71
CA THR A 138 -15.49 14.58 -145.99
C THR A 138 -15.35 15.77 -145.05
N MET A 139 -15.80 16.97 -145.46
CA MET A 139 -15.80 18.16 -144.62
C MET A 139 -16.74 17.97 -143.42
N THR A 140 -17.95 17.48 -143.63
CA THR A 140 -18.90 17.21 -142.53
C THR A 140 -18.34 16.17 -141.55
N LYS A 141 -17.72 15.10 -142.04
CA LYS A 141 -17.03 14.13 -141.18
C LYS A 141 -15.84 14.72 -140.44
N GLU A 142 -15.07 15.60 -141.08
CA GLU A 142 -13.94 16.29 -140.45
C GLU A 142 -14.43 17.19 -139.30
N GLU A 143 -15.51 17.95 -139.51
CA GLU A 143 -16.14 18.76 -138.46
C GLU A 143 -16.69 17.89 -137.31
N GLU A 144 -17.34 16.76 -137.60
CA GLU A 144 -17.79 15.80 -136.59
C GLU A 144 -16.63 15.21 -135.79
N LEU A 145 -15.54 14.83 -136.45
CA LEU A 145 -14.32 14.35 -135.78
C LEU A 145 -13.69 15.45 -134.93
N GLN A 146 -13.64 16.69 -135.43
CA GLN A 146 -13.05 17.83 -134.72
C GLN A 146 -13.87 18.21 -133.49
N THR A 147 -15.20 18.18 -133.57
CA THR A 147 -16.08 18.39 -132.40
C THR A 147 -15.93 17.25 -131.39
N THR A 148 -15.78 16.01 -131.85
CA THR A 148 -15.52 14.85 -130.99
C THR A 148 -14.17 14.95 -130.30
N ILE A 149 -13.11 15.31 -131.02
CA ILE A 149 -11.77 15.56 -130.46
C ILE A 149 -11.82 16.66 -129.40
N SER A 150 -12.54 17.75 -129.67
CA SER A 150 -12.69 18.86 -128.72
C SER A 150 -13.39 18.42 -127.44
N LYS A 151 -14.50 17.68 -127.55
CA LYS A 151 -15.21 17.09 -126.40
C LYS A 151 -14.34 16.11 -125.61
N LEU A 152 -13.58 15.25 -126.30
CA LEU A 152 -12.67 14.31 -125.66
C LEU A 152 -11.54 15.02 -124.91
N LYS A 153 -10.99 16.11 -125.47
CA LYS A 153 -9.99 16.96 -124.79
C LYS A 153 -10.56 17.63 -123.55
N GLU A 154 -11.76 18.21 -123.64
CA GLU A 154 -12.45 18.83 -122.50
C GLU A 154 -12.73 17.80 -121.39
N ASN A 155 -13.26 16.63 -121.77
CA ASN A 155 -13.47 15.52 -120.83
C ASN A 155 -12.16 15.06 -120.18
N ALA A 156 -11.06 14.97 -120.94
CA ALA A 156 -9.76 14.60 -120.41
C ALA A 156 -9.25 15.62 -119.37
N VAL A 157 -9.43 16.92 -119.61
CA VAL A 157 -9.08 17.98 -118.65
C VAL A 157 -9.96 17.89 -117.40
N SER A 158 -11.28 17.72 -117.57
CA SER A 158 -12.22 17.60 -116.44
C SER A 158 -11.92 16.38 -115.56
N LEU A 159 -11.64 15.22 -116.17
CA LEU A 159 -11.24 14.02 -115.45
C LEU A 159 -9.91 14.20 -114.73
N HIS A 160 -8.95 14.89 -115.34
CA HIS A 160 -7.66 15.17 -114.71
C HIS A 160 -7.81 16.10 -113.49
N GLU A 161 -8.65 17.13 -113.59
CA GLU A 161 -8.96 18.03 -112.47
C GLU A 161 -9.70 17.28 -111.33
N GLN A 162 -10.67 16.43 -111.66
CA GLN A 162 -11.35 15.58 -110.68
C GLN A 162 -10.39 14.61 -110.00
N LEU A 163 -9.49 13.97 -110.76
CA LEU A 163 -8.47 13.08 -110.23
C LEU A 163 -7.54 13.83 -109.26
N ALA A 164 -7.04 15.01 -109.64
CA ALA A 164 -6.18 15.82 -108.79
C ALA A 164 -6.89 16.26 -107.49
N LYS A 165 -8.17 16.64 -107.58
CA LYS A 165 -8.98 17.00 -106.41
C LYS A 165 -9.20 15.82 -105.47
N GLU A 166 -9.49 14.64 -106.02
CA GLU A 166 -9.68 13.42 -105.23
C GLU A 166 -8.37 12.95 -104.60
N GLU A 167 -7.24 13.04 -105.31
CA GLU A 167 -5.90 12.75 -104.78
C GLU A 167 -5.53 13.71 -103.63
N SER A 168 -5.83 15.01 -103.76
CA SER A 168 -5.65 15.98 -102.68
C SER A 168 -6.54 15.67 -101.47
N SER A 169 -7.84 15.42 -101.69
CA SER A 169 -8.79 15.06 -100.63
C SER A 169 -8.38 13.78 -99.88
N LYS A 170 -7.92 12.77 -100.62
CA LYS A 170 -7.36 11.53 -100.05
C LYS A 170 -6.12 11.82 -99.20
N HIS A 171 -5.22 12.68 -99.67
CA HIS A 171 -4.03 13.04 -98.91
C HIS A 171 -4.41 13.76 -97.60
N ASP A 172 -5.34 14.70 -97.64
CA ASP A 172 -5.85 15.41 -96.46
C ASP A 172 -6.52 14.46 -95.45
N ALA A 173 -7.31 13.49 -95.94
CA ALA A 173 -7.94 12.48 -95.10
C ALA A 173 -6.91 11.58 -94.38
N ILE A 174 -5.85 11.17 -95.08
CA ILE A 174 -4.75 10.38 -94.50
C ILE A 174 -4.01 11.20 -93.44
N GLU A 175 -3.71 12.46 -93.73
CA GLU A 175 -2.99 13.33 -92.80
C GLU A 175 -3.81 13.63 -91.54
N ASN A 176 -5.13 13.84 -91.68
CA ASN A 176 -6.04 14.01 -90.55
C ASN A 176 -6.14 12.73 -89.71
N HIS A 177 -6.26 11.55 -90.34
CA HIS A 177 -6.27 10.28 -89.63
C HIS A 177 -4.96 10.03 -88.86
N ARG A 178 -3.81 10.38 -89.47
CA ARG A 178 -2.50 10.30 -88.81
C ARG A 178 -2.45 11.19 -87.57
N LYS A 179 -2.88 12.45 -87.68
CA LYS A 179 -2.94 13.40 -86.54
C LYS A 179 -3.88 12.91 -85.44
N GLU A 180 -5.06 12.41 -85.79
CA GLU A 180 -6.00 11.82 -84.84
C GLU A 180 -5.36 10.65 -84.10
N GLN A 181 -4.71 9.73 -84.82
CA GLN A 181 -4.06 8.57 -84.22
C GLN A 181 -2.90 8.97 -83.29
N GLU A 182 -2.09 9.97 -83.66
CA GLU A 182 -1.06 10.52 -82.79
C GLU A 182 -1.65 11.14 -81.52
N SER A 183 -2.74 11.90 -81.64
CA SER A 183 -3.44 12.49 -80.49
C SER A 183 -4.05 11.42 -79.58
N ARG A 184 -4.59 10.34 -80.15
CA ARG A 184 -5.14 9.19 -79.40
C ARG A 184 -4.04 8.47 -78.63
N VAL A 185 -2.91 8.16 -79.28
CA VAL A 185 -1.76 7.53 -78.62
C VAL A 185 -1.19 8.43 -77.51
N ALA A 186 -1.14 9.75 -77.71
CA ALA A 186 -0.73 10.68 -76.67
C ALA A 186 -1.70 10.67 -75.48
N ALA A 187 -3.01 10.68 -75.73
CA ALA A 187 -4.03 10.59 -74.69
C ALA A 187 -3.97 9.25 -73.92
N GLU A 188 -3.79 8.13 -74.61
CA GLU A 188 -3.62 6.80 -74.00
C GLU A 188 -2.38 6.74 -73.11
N LYS A 189 -1.26 7.34 -73.53
CA LYS A 189 -0.04 7.44 -72.70
C LYS A 189 -0.31 8.23 -71.42
N VAL A 190 -0.96 9.40 -71.53
CA VAL A 190 -1.32 10.20 -70.36
C VAL A 190 -2.28 9.44 -69.43
N GLN A 191 -3.27 8.74 -70.00
CA GLN A 191 -4.21 7.93 -69.23
C GLN A 191 -3.50 6.79 -68.48
N ALA A 192 -2.52 6.13 -69.11
CA ALA A 192 -1.71 5.10 -68.48
C ALA A 192 -0.87 5.67 -67.32
N SER A 193 -0.20 6.81 -67.53
CA SER A 193 0.56 7.50 -66.47
C SER A 193 -0.31 7.92 -65.29
N LEU A 194 -1.48 8.51 -65.56
CA LEU A 194 -2.43 8.89 -64.51
C LEU A 194 -2.98 7.69 -63.75
N ARG A 195 -3.18 6.54 -64.40
CA ARG A 195 -3.56 5.29 -63.72
C ARG A 195 -2.45 4.82 -62.78
N GLU A 196 -1.20 4.85 -63.22
CA GLU A 196 -0.06 4.44 -62.39
C GLU A 196 0.08 5.35 -61.16
N GLU A 197 -0.02 6.67 -61.32
CA GLU A 197 0.00 7.62 -60.22
C GLU A 197 -1.19 7.40 -59.26
N LEU A 198 -2.37 7.13 -59.78
CA LEU A 198 -3.56 6.87 -58.97
C LEU A 198 -3.42 5.58 -58.14
N GLU A 199 -2.81 4.53 -58.69
CA GLU A 199 -2.50 3.32 -57.92
C GLU A 199 -1.42 3.57 -56.87
N LYS A 200 -0.36 4.34 -57.17
CA LYS A 200 0.65 4.76 -56.18
C LYS A 200 0.02 5.53 -55.02
N VAL A 201 -0.83 6.51 -55.31
CA VAL A 201 -1.53 7.32 -54.29
C VAL A 201 -2.48 6.45 -53.45
N LYS A 202 -3.14 5.46 -54.05
CA LYS A 202 -3.97 4.50 -53.30
C LYS A 202 -3.14 3.69 -52.30
N GLU A 203 -1.98 3.20 -52.72
CA GLU A 203 -1.08 2.42 -51.86
C GLU A 203 -0.47 3.29 -50.74
N GLU A 204 -0.06 4.52 -51.07
CA GLU A 204 0.40 5.47 -50.05
C GLU A 204 -0.71 5.78 -49.04
N LYS A 205 -1.96 5.90 -49.49
CA LYS A 205 -3.13 6.10 -48.62
C LYS A 205 -3.40 4.89 -47.73
N THR A 206 -3.26 3.65 -48.21
CA THR A 206 -3.44 2.45 -47.36
C THR A 206 -2.34 2.36 -46.30
N ILE A 207 -1.09 2.61 -46.69
CA ILE A 207 0.06 2.67 -45.75
C ILE A 207 -0.13 3.78 -44.71
N ALA A 208 -0.53 4.98 -45.12
CA ALA A 208 -0.80 6.09 -44.21
C ALA A 208 -1.92 5.76 -43.23
N LYS A 209 -3.01 5.12 -43.69
CA LYS A 209 -4.09 4.65 -42.81
C LYS A 209 -3.61 3.62 -41.80
N GLN A 210 -2.80 2.65 -42.21
CA GLN A 210 -2.22 1.66 -41.30
C GLN A 210 -1.33 2.31 -40.23
N LYS A 211 -0.54 3.32 -40.61
CA LYS A 211 0.26 4.12 -39.66
C LYS A 211 -0.62 4.90 -38.68
N VAL A 212 -1.72 5.49 -39.14
CA VAL A 212 -2.67 6.18 -38.25
C VAL A 212 -3.25 5.19 -37.23
N THR A 213 -3.70 4.01 -37.66
CA THR A 213 -4.24 2.99 -36.75
C THR A 213 -3.20 2.50 -35.73
N SER A 214 -1.93 2.33 -36.14
CA SER A 214 -0.88 1.89 -35.22
C SER A 214 -0.51 2.98 -34.19
N PHE A 215 -0.53 4.26 -34.60
CA PHE A 215 -0.35 5.37 -33.66
C PHE A 215 -1.54 5.53 -32.70
N GLU A 216 -2.77 5.34 -33.16
CA GLU A 216 -3.95 5.34 -32.28
C GLU A 216 -3.86 4.25 -31.20
N ASP A 217 -3.44 3.04 -31.56
CA ASP A 217 -3.24 1.95 -30.61
C ASP A 217 -2.10 2.23 -29.62
N MET A 218 -1.00 2.81 -30.10
CA MET A 218 0.11 3.23 -29.23
C MET A 218 -0.33 4.31 -28.24
N TYR A 219 -1.13 5.28 -28.71
CA TYR A 219 -1.66 6.35 -27.87
C TYR A 219 -2.60 5.81 -26.79
N LYS A 220 -3.50 4.87 -27.13
CA LYS A 220 -4.38 4.19 -26.15
C LYS A 220 -3.58 3.46 -25.07
N ARG A 221 -2.56 2.68 -25.45
CA ARG A 221 -1.68 1.99 -24.48
C ARG A 221 -0.95 2.98 -23.57
N LEU A 222 -0.46 4.10 -24.13
CA LEU A 222 0.20 5.13 -23.34
C LEU A 222 -0.77 5.79 -22.35
N GLN A 223 -2.01 6.03 -22.76
CA GLN A 223 -3.07 6.57 -21.90
C GLN A 223 -3.44 5.60 -20.77
N GLU A 224 -3.57 4.30 -21.05
CA GLU A 224 -3.80 3.25 -20.04
C GLU A 224 -2.64 3.16 -19.04
N TYR A 225 -1.40 3.22 -19.53
CA TYR A 225 -0.20 3.24 -18.68
C TYR A 225 -0.19 4.46 -17.75
N ASN A 226 -0.45 5.65 -18.30
CA ASN A 226 -0.49 6.89 -17.51
C ASN A 226 -1.58 6.84 -16.44
N THR A 227 -2.77 6.35 -16.80
CA THR A 227 -3.89 6.16 -15.86
C THR A 227 -3.52 5.19 -14.74
N SER A 228 -2.88 4.07 -15.08
CA SER A 228 -2.41 3.07 -14.10
C SER A 228 -1.35 3.65 -13.16
N LEU A 229 -0.42 4.45 -13.69
CA LEU A 229 0.60 5.14 -12.91
C LEU A 229 -0.02 6.16 -11.95
N GLN A 230 -1.03 6.91 -12.40
CA GLN A 230 -1.77 7.86 -11.57
C GLN A 230 -2.51 7.15 -10.43
N GLN A 231 -3.15 6.02 -10.71
CA GLN A 231 -3.80 5.18 -9.70
C GLN A 231 -2.79 4.65 -8.67
N TYR A 232 -1.64 4.16 -9.13
CA TYR A 232 -0.56 3.69 -8.25
C TYR A 232 -0.03 4.79 -7.34
N ASN A 233 0.24 5.98 -7.89
CA ASN A 233 0.68 7.14 -7.11
C ASN A 233 -0.37 7.57 -6.07
N SER A 234 -1.65 7.57 -6.44
CA SER A 234 -2.75 7.88 -5.52
C SER A 234 -2.84 6.86 -4.37
N LYS A 235 -2.62 5.58 -4.68
CA LYS A 235 -2.56 4.51 -3.67
C LYS A 235 -1.38 4.71 -2.71
N LEU A 236 -0.17 4.96 -3.24
CA LEU A 236 1.00 5.24 -2.40
C LEU A 236 0.79 6.44 -1.48
N GLN A 237 0.16 7.51 -1.97
CA GLN A 237 -0.18 8.67 -1.14
C GLN A 237 -1.14 8.31 0.00
N THR A 238 -2.16 7.48 -0.30
CA THR A 238 -3.14 7.01 0.69
C THR A 238 -2.47 6.10 1.74
N ASP A 239 -1.59 5.19 1.31
CA ASP A 239 -0.84 4.29 2.20
C ASP A 239 0.12 5.10 3.10
N LEU A 240 0.82 6.09 2.53
CA LEU A 240 1.68 7.01 3.30
C LEU A 240 0.89 7.78 4.36
N GLU A 241 -0.28 8.29 4.02
CA GLU A 241 -1.11 9.02 4.97
C GLU A 241 -1.64 8.11 6.09
N THR A 242 -2.02 6.88 5.74
CA THR A 242 -2.43 5.85 6.72
C THR A 242 -1.31 5.57 7.71
N VAL A 243 -0.07 5.40 7.22
CA VAL A 243 1.11 5.18 8.07
C VAL A 243 1.41 6.39 8.94
N ARG A 244 1.29 7.63 8.42
CA ARG A 244 1.46 8.86 9.22
C ARG A 244 0.45 8.95 10.35
N VAL A 245 -0.82 8.66 10.09
CA VAL A 245 -1.87 8.63 11.12
C VAL A 245 -1.57 7.55 12.17
N ALA A 246 -1.09 6.37 11.76
CA ALA A 246 -0.70 5.33 12.70
C ALA A 246 0.51 5.74 13.57
N LEU A 247 1.52 6.37 12.97
CA LEU A 247 2.71 6.87 13.67
C LEU A 247 2.35 7.94 14.71
N THR A 248 1.56 8.94 14.32
CA THR A 248 1.13 10.00 15.25
C THR A 248 0.30 9.46 16.41
N ARG A 249 -0.51 8.40 16.19
CA ARG A 249 -1.19 7.69 17.29
C ARG A 249 -0.19 6.99 18.21
N ALA A 250 0.75 6.24 17.66
CA ALA A 250 1.78 5.54 18.43
C ALA A 250 2.67 6.50 19.24
N GLU A 251 2.99 7.68 18.70
CA GLU A 251 3.73 8.73 19.42
C GLU A 251 2.94 9.29 20.61
N LYS A 252 1.63 9.48 20.47
CA LYS A 252 0.75 9.88 21.57
C LYS A 252 0.68 8.80 22.65
N GLU A 253 0.50 7.54 22.26
CA GLU A 253 0.51 6.40 23.19
C GLU A 253 1.85 6.27 23.93
N LYS A 254 2.97 6.40 23.21
CA LYS A 254 4.32 6.44 23.82
C LYS A 254 4.44 7.56 24.85
N SER A 255 3.96 8.76 24.52
CA SER A 255 4.02 9.92 25.42
C SER A 255 3.21 9.68 26.70
N SER A 256 2.00 9.12 26.55
CA SER A 256 1.16 8.74 27.69
C SER A 256 1.80 7.66 28.57
N ILE A 257 2.42 6.63 27.97
CA ILE A 257 3.14 5.59 28.72
C ILE A 257 4.33 6.19 29.49
N VAL A 258 5.09 7.10 28.87
CA VAL A 258 6.22 7.77 29.54
C VAL A 258 5.73 8.59 30.74
N GLU A 259 4.63 9.34 30.59
CA GLU A 259 4.02 10.08 31.68
C GLU A 259 3.58 9.15 32.84
N ASN A 260 2.91 8.04 32.52
CA ASN A 260 2.52 7.04 33.50
C ASN A 260 3.74 6.42 34.22
N LEU A 261 4.82 6.11 33.49
CA LEU A 261 6.06 5.60 34.07
C LEU A 261 6.74 6.62 34.98
N THR A 262 6.75 7.91 34.61
CA THR A 262 7.28 8.96 35.49
C THR A 262 6.48 9.09 36.79
N THR A 263 5.15 9.00 36.69
CA THR A 263 4.25 9.02 37.85
C THR A 263 4.47 7.82 38.76
N LEU A 264 4.54 6.60 38.19
CA LEU A 264 4.85 5.38 38.95
C LEU A 264 6.22 5.43 39.61
N ARG A 265 7.24 5.98 38.94
CA ARG A 265 8.57 6.18 39.52
C ARG A 265 8.51 7.15 40.71
N GLY A 266 7.72 8.21 40.60
CA GLY A 266 7.44 9.14 41.71
C GLY A 266 6.80 8.44 42.91
N HIS A 267 5.75 7.64 42.68
CA HIS A 267 5.10 6.86 43.74
C HIS A 267 6.07 5.86 44.41
N SER A 268 6.84 5.13 43.61
CA SER A 268 7.83 4.18 44.13
C SER A 268 8.87 4.87 45.01
N LYS A 269 9.36 6.05 44.59
CA LYS A 269 10.29 6.86 45.37
C LYS A 269 9.68 7.34 46.69
N SER A 270 8.45 7.85 46.66
CA SER A 270 7.71 8.24 47.87
C SER A 270 7.53 7.06 48.85
N MET A 271 7.15 5.89 48.34
CA MET A 271 7.01 4.67 49.15
C MET A 271 8.35 4.23 49.75
N GLN A 272 9.43 4.32 48.97
CA GLN A 272 10.79 4.02 49.45
C GLN A 272 11.21 4.97 50.59
N ASP A 273 10.93 6.26 50.45
CA ASP A 273 11.26 7.27 51.47
C ASP A 273 10.41 7.08 52.74
N GLN A 274 9.12 6.73 52.61
CA GLN A 274 8.27 6.34 53.75
C GLN A 274 8.81 5.09 54.47
N LEU A 275 9.23 4.07 53.73
CA LEU A 275 9.80 2.85 54.30
C LEU A 275 11.12 3.14 55.04
N ALA A 276 11.98 4.00 54.46
CA ALA A 276 13.21 4.44 55.12
C ALA A 276 12.91 5.22 56.41
N SER A 277 11.95 6.15 56.37
CA SER A 277 11.51 6.90 57.56
C SER A 277 10.94 5.98 58.65
N SER A 278 10.11 5.00 58.28
CA SER A 278 9.57 4.01 59.22
C SER A 278 10.67 3.14 59.85
N ARG A 279 11.71 2.78 59.10
CA ARG A 279 12.87 2.04 59.64
C ARG A 279 13.62 2.86 60.68
N VAL A 280 13.87 4.14 60.40
CA VAL A 280 14.53 5.04 61.37
C VAL A 280 13.70 5.17 62.65
N LEU A 281 12.37 5.37 62.53
CA LEU A 281 11.47 5.41 63.68
C LEU A 281 11.47 4.10 64.48
N GLN A 282 11.52 2.96 63.78
CA GLN A 282 11.62 1.65 64.42
C GLN A 282 12.95 1.48 65.17
N ASP A 283 14.07 1.85 64.57
CA ASP A 283 15.39 1.77 65.19
C ASP A 283 15.48 2.66 66.44
N ASP A 284 14.92 3.86 66.39
CA ASP A 284 14.87 4.75 67.54
C ASP A 284 13.94 4.22 68.65
N ALA A 285 12.81 3.62 68.30
CA ALA A 285 11.95 2.93 69.26
C ALA A 285 12.65 1.71 69.90
N ILE A 286 13.45 0.96 69.13
CA ILE A 286 14.28 -0.14 69.64
C ILE A 286 15.33 0.39 70.63
N LYS A 287 16.06 1.45 70.28
CA LYS A 287 17.04 2.07 71.19
C LYS A 287 16.38 2.57 72.49
N GLN A 288 15.22 3.20 72.40
CA GLN A 288 14.45 3.62 73.59
C GLN A 288 14.06 2.40 74.45
N LYS A 289 13.56 1.33 73.83
CA LYS A 289 13.25 0.07 74.53
C LYS A 289 14.48 -0.52 75.21
N GLU A 290 15.63 -0.57 74.55
CA GLU A 290 16.88 -1.09 75.11
C GLU A 290 17.35 -0.25 76.29
N SER A 291 17.28 1.08 76.18
CA SER A 291 17.57 2.02 77.28
C SER A 291 16.66 1.75 78.49
N LEU A 292 15.35 1.66 78.28
CA LEU A 292 14.39 1.35 79.35
C LEU A 292 14.64 -0.03 79.96
N LEU A 293 15.00 -1.03 79.15
CA LEU A 293 15.33 -2.37 79.66
C LEU A 293 16.58 -2.35 80.54
N SER A 294 17.59 -1.56 80.17
CA SER A 294 18.79 -1.36 80.98
C SER A 294 18.47 -0.69 82.32
N GLU A 295 17.62 0.35 82.32
CA GLU A 295 17.16 1.05 83.52
C GLU A 295 16.35 0.12 84.43
N VAL A 296 15.41 -0.65 83.88
CA VAL A 296 14.65 -1.67 84.62
C VAL A 296 15.59 -2.71 85.23
N THR A 297 16.64 -3.10 84.52
CA THR A 297 17.63 -4.06 85.03
C THR A 297 18.42 -3.47 86.20
N ASN A 298 18.85 -2.21 86.09
CA ASN A 298 19.52 -1.49 87.17
C ASN A 298 18.61 -1.36 88.40
N LEU A 299 17.37 -0.89 88.23
CA LEU A 299 16.37 -0.78 89.31
C LEU A 299 16.08 -2.13 89.97
N ARG A 300 15.99 -3.21 89.19
CA ARG A 300 15.86 -4.57 89.75
C ARG A 300 17.06 -4.96 90.60
N SER A 301 18.28 -4.64 90.16
CA SER A 301 19.52 -4.92 90.92
C SER A 301 19.59 -4.10 92.21
N GLU A 302 19.23 -2.81 92.16
CA GLU A 302 19.16 -1.93 93.33
C GLU A 302 18.12 -2.44 94.34
N LEU A 303 16.93 -2.83 93.87
CA LEU A 303 15.89 -3.41 94.72
C LEU A 303 16.37 -4.71 95.39
N GLN A 304 17.10 -5.57 94.67
CA GLN A 304 17.67 -6.79 95.23
C GLN A 304 18.73 -6.49 96.29
N GLN A 305 19.59 -5.49 96.05
CA GLN A 305 20.57 -5.03 97.02
C GLN A 305 19.90 -4.48 98.28
N ALA A 306 18.90 -3.62 98.13
CA ALA A 306 18.13 -3.06 99.26
C ALA A 306 17.44 -4.15 100.08
N ARG A 307 16.90 -5.20 99.43
CA ARG A 307 16.35 -6.38 100.13
C ARG A 307 17.42 -7.11 100.92
N ALA A 308 18.59 -7.37 100.32
CA ALA A 308 19.71 -8.03 101.02
C ALA A 308 20.21 -7.21 102.22
N ASP A 309 20.25 -5.87 102.09
CA ASP A 309 20.62 -4.97 103.18
C ASP A 309 19.56 -4.96 104.29
N CYS A 310 18.27 -4.97 103.95
CA CYS A 310 17.18 -5.14 104.92
C CYS A 310 17.31 -6.48 105.66
N ASP A 311 17.51 -7.59 104.95
CA ASP A 311 17.68 -8.90 105.56
C ASP A 311 18.90 -8.92 106.51
N ARG A 312 20.01 -8.30 106.11
CA ARG A 312 21.19 -8.13 106.97
C ARG A 312 20.88 -7.31 108.23
N GLN A 313 20.15 -6.20 108.08
CA GLN A 313 19.73 -5.36 109.21
C GLN A 313 18.76 -6.09 110.14
N VAL A 314 17.85 -6.90 109.59
CA VAL A 314 16.94 -7.76 110.37
C VAL A 314 17.74 -8.78 111.18
N VAL A 315 18.69 -9.48 110.57
CA VAL A 315 19.58 -10.42 111.27
C VAL A 315 20.38 -9.71 112.37
N GLN A 316 20.91 -8.51 112.10
CA GLN A 316 21.61 -7.72 113.11
C GLN A 316 20.68 -7.29 114.25
N SER A 317 19.47 -6.85 113.94
CA SER A 317 18.46 -6.46 114.93
C SER A 317 18.03 -7.64 115.79
N GLN A 318 17.87 -8.84 115.20
CA GLN A 318 17.59 -10.07 115.95
C GLN A 318 18.73 -10.42 116.90
N LYS A 319 19.99 -10.35 116.45
CA LYS A 319 21.17 -10.56 117.32
C LYS A 319 21.20 -9.58 118.49
N LEU A 320 20.98 -8.30 118.23
CA LEU A 320 20.90 -7.28 119.27
C LEU A 320 19.72 -7.53 120.22
N ALA A 321 18.56 -7.97 119.71
CA ALA A 321 17.42 -8.34 120.54
C ALA A 321 17.71 -9.55 121.45
N GLU A 322 18.41 -10.58 120.93
CA GLU A 322 18.89 -11.71 121.74
C GLU A 322 19.88 -11.27 122.81
N GLU A 323 20.79 -10.35 122.49
CA GLU A 323 21.74 -9.77 123.43
C GLU A 323 21.04 -8.96 124.52
N ILE A 324 20.08 -8.09 124.16
CA ILE A 324 19.20 -7.39 125.11
C ILE A 324 18.48 -8.38 126.02
N LYS A 325 17.93 -9.47 125.45
CA LYS A 325 17.26 -10.52 126.24
C LYS A 325 18.20 -11.16 127.26
N LYS A 326 19.46 -11.47 126.87
CA LYS A 326 20.48 -11.97 127.80
C LYS A 326 20.80 -10.96 128.90
N TYR A 327 20.95 -9.68 128.54
CA TYR A 327 21.16 -8.62 129.52
C TYR A 327 19.99 -8.53 130.51
N MET A 328 18.74 -8.56 130.03
CA MET A 328 17.55 -8.58 130.89
C MET A 328 17.52 -9.80 131.81
N GLU A 329 17.88 -10.99 131.31
CA GLU A 329 17.95 -12.21 132.13
C GLU A 329 19.03 -12.10 133.22
N ASN A 330 20.21 -11.56 132.89
CA ASN A 330 21.28 -11.32 133.85
C ASN A 330 20.88 -10.27 134.90
N VAL A 331 20.24 -9.18 134.47
CA VAL A 331 19.66 -8.17 135.38
C VAL A 331 18.60 -8.81 136.28
N GLY A 332 17.75 -9.69 135.74
CA GLY A 332 16.77 -10.45 136.51
C GLY A 332 17.41 -11.37 137.56
N LYS A 333 18.47 -12.10 137.20
CA LYS A 333 19.26 -12.93 138.14
C LYS A 333 19.90 -12.08 139.23
N SER A 334 20.57 -10.98 138.88
CA SER A 334 21.16 -10.07 139.85
C SER A 334 20.12 -9.39 140.74
N SER A 335 18.94 -9.06 140.22
CA SER A 335 17.81 -8.55 141.03
C SER A 335 17.34 -9.59 142.05
N GLN A 336 17.19 -10.85 141.64
CA GLN A 336 16.83 -11.94 142.56
C GLN A 336 17.91 -12.18 143.63
N GLU A 337 19.19 -12.13 143.24
CA GLU A 337 20.30 -12.19 144.21
C GLU A 337 20.27 -11.02 145.19
N LEU A 338 19.96 -9.82 144.72
CA LEU A 338 19.80 -8.63 145.55
C LEU A 338 18.61 -8.78 146.51
N ASP A 339 17.48 -9.33 146.07
CA ASP A 339 16.33 -9.62 146.95
C ASP A 339 16.68 -10.67 148.02
N ILE A 340 17.41 -11.73 147.66
CA ILE A 340 17.90 -12.74 148.60
C ILE A 340 18.85 -12.11 149.64
N LEU A 341 19.78 -11.26 149.19
CA LEU A 341 20.69 -10.54 150.08
C LEU A 341 19.95 -9.56 150.97
N THR A 342 18.93 -8.87 150.45
CA THR A 342 18.07 -7.95 151.21
C THR A 342 17.27 -8.71 152.26
N ALA A 343 16.66 -9.85 151.91
CA ALA A 343 15.96 -10.70 152.86
C ALA A 343 16.90 -11.27 153.94
N LYS A 344 18.11 -11.70 153.56
CA LYS A 344 19.15 -12.12 154.52
C LYS A 344 19.55 -10.97 155.44
N SER A 345 19.77 -9.78 154.90
CA SER A 345 20.08 -8.57 155.68
C SER A 345 18.97 -8.28 156.68
N GLY A 346 17.70 -8.32 156.25
CA GLY A 346 16.55 -8.15 157.14
C GLY A 346 16.51 -9.21 158.25
N SER A 347 16.74 -10.49 157.93
CA SER A 347 16.80 -11.56 158.95
C SER A 347 17.94 -11.35 159.96
N LEU A 348 19.09 -10.85 159.51
CA LEU A 348 20.24 -10.54 160.36
C LEU A 348 19.94 -9.35 161.27
N GLU A 349 19.29 -8.32 160.74
CA GLU A 349 18.87 -7.14 161.50
C GLU A 349 17.82 -7.47 162.56
N GLU A 350 16.86 -8.36 162.26
CA GLU A 350 15.94 -8.94 163.25
C GLU A 350 16.70 -9.72 164.33
N THR A 351 17.66 -10.56 163.94
CA THR A 351 18.47 -11.35 164.88
C THR A 351 19.29 -10.44 165.81
N CYS A 352 19.92 -9.41 165.26
CA CYS A 352 20.64 -8.38 166.02
C CYS A 352 19.71 -7.62 166.97
N SER A 353 18.49 -7.28 166.53
CA SER A 353 17.49 -6.63 167.37
C SER A 353 17.04 -7.54 168.52
N LEU A 354 16.86 -8.84 168.25
CA LEU A 354 16.51 -9.85 169.24
C LEU A 354 17.64 -10.05 170.27
N GLN A 355 18.89 -10.11 169.81
CA GLN A 355 20.07 -10.17 170.67
C GLN A 355 20.22 -8.90 171.52
N LYS A 356 20.00 -7.72 170.94
CA LYS A 356 20.00 -6.43 171.68
C LYS A 356 18.93 -6.39 172.76
N ASN A 357 17.72 -6.86 172.46
CA ASN A 357 16.65 -6.98 173.45
C ASN A 357 16.99 -8.01 174.54
N ARG A 358 17.64 -9.12 174.20
CA ARG A 358 18.13 -10.11 175.16
C ARG A 358 19.18 -9.52 176.10
N ILE A 359 20.10 -8.70 175.59
CA ILE A 359 21.10 -7.98 176.39
C ILE A 359 20.43 -7.01 177.36
N ASN A 360 19.51 -6.16 176.89
CA ASN A 360 18.76 -5.24 177.76
C ASN A 360 18.02 -5.96 178.90
N MET A 361 17.43 -7.12 178.61
CA MET A 361 16.74 -7.93 179.61
C MET A 361 17.70 -8.54 180.64
N LEU A 362 18.90 -8.98 180.20
CA LEU A 362 19.95 -9.47 181.10
C LEU A 362 20.49 -8.34 181.99
N GLU A 363 20.68 -7.14 181.45
CA GLU A 363 21.07 -5.95 182.22
C GLU A 363 20.03 -5.58 183.29
N GLN A 364 18.74 -5.63 182.96
CA GLN A 364 17.66 -5.44 183.93
C GLN A 364 17.66 -6.52 185.04
N GLN A 365 17.89 -7.80 184.69
CA GLN A 365 18.01 -8.87 185.68
C GLN A 365 19.21 -8.65 186.61
N LEU A 366 20.33 -8.17 186.08
CA LEU A 366 21.54 -7.88 186.83
C LEU A 366 21.34 -6.68 187.79
N ALA A 367 20.60 -5.66 187.36
CA ALA A 367 20.21 -4.53 188.21
C ALA A 367 19.30 -4.96 189.38
N ILE A 368 18.30 -5.83 189.12
CA ILE A 368 17.42 -6.37 190.16
C ILE A 368 18.20 -7.24 191.16
N ALA A 369 19.12 -8.07 190.67
CA ALA A 369 19.97 -8.91 191.52
C ALA A 369 20.89 -8.07 192.42
N ASN A 370 21.48 -6.98 191.89
CA ASN A 370 22.30 -6.04 192.66
C ASN A 370 21.50 -5.32 193.75
N GLU A 371 20.27 -4.88 193.48
CA GLU A 371 19.41 -4.27 194.50
C GLU A 371 19.02 -5.27 195.61
N LYS A 372 18.73 -6.53 195.26
CA LYS A 372 18.52 -7.60 196.24
C LYS A 372 19.74 -7.85 197.13
N GLN A 373 20.95 -7.80 196.55
CA GLN A 373 22.19 -7.97 197.32
C GLN A 373 22.40 -6.80 198.31
N LYS A 374 22.17 -5.55 197.89
CA LYS A 374 22.24 -4.39 198.79
C LYS A 374 21.26 -4.50 199.97
N LEU A 375 20.03 -4.98 199.72
CA LEU A 375 19.04 -5.21 200.78
C LEU A 375 19.48 -6.32 201.75
N ALA A 376 20.10 -7.39 201.25
CA ALA A 376 20.65 -8.45 202.07
C ALA A 376 21.84 -7.97 202.92
N ASP A 377 22.76 -7.19 202.34
CA ASP A 377 23.91 -6.63 203.07
C ASP A 377 23.48 -5.65 204.18
N ALA A 378 22.44 -4.84 203.94
CA ALA A 378 21.85 -3.97 204.96
C ALA A 378 21.20 -4.76 206.12
N SER A 379 20.55 -5.89 205.82
CA SER A 379 19.97 -6.79 206.84
C SER A 379 21.05 -7.49 207.68
N VAL A 380 22.19 -7.84 207.07
CA VAL A 380 23.35 -8.44 207.76
C VAL A 380 24.05 -7.40 208.66
N SER A 381 24.14 -6.15 208.21
CA SER A 381 24.67 -5.05 209.01
C SER A 381 23.86 -4.81 210.28
N LEU A 382 22.53 -4.79 210.18
CA LEU A 382 21.62 -4.53 211.31
C LEU A 382 21.67 -5.66 212.36
N THR A 383 21.67 -6.91 211.91
CA THR A 383 21.78 -8.07 212.80
C THR A 383 23.15 -8.17 213.49
N ARG A 384 24.21 -7.66 212.86
CA ARG A 384 25.53 -7.57 213.48
C ARG A 384 25.58 -6.56 214.63
N THR A 385 24.96 -5.39 214.47
CA THR A 385 24.91 -4.36 215.52
C THR A 385 24.08 -4.80 216.72
N GLU A 386 22.97 -5.52 216.51
CA GLU A 386 22.16 -6.10 217.60
C GLU A 386 22.92 -7.18 218.39
N ILE A 387 23.74 -8.00 217.72
CA ILE A 387 24.60 -9.01 218.38
C ILE A 387 25.72 -8.34 219.21
N GLU A 388 26.28 -7.24 218.73
CA GLU A 388 27.33 -6.48 219.46
C GLU A 388 26.75 -5.82 220.72
N GLU A 389 25.53 -5.28 220.67
CA GLU A 389 24.80 -4.75 221.84
C GLU A 389 24.45 -5.86 222.85
N GLN A 390 23.96 -7.02 222.38
CA GLN A 390 23.65 -8.17 223.24
C GLN A 390 24.90 -8.71 223.96
N LYS A 391 26.07 -8.70 223.29
CA LYS A 391 27.35 -9.10 223.92
C LYS A 391 27.78 -8.14 225.02
N HIS A 392 27.55 -6.84 224.84
CA HIS A 392 27.88 -5.82 225.83
C HIS A 392 27.08 -6.01 227.13
N LEU A 393 25.78 -6.30 227.00
CA LEU A 393 24.90 -6.61 228.13
C LEU A 393 25.31 -7.91 228.87
N LEU A 394 25.79 -8.90 228.12
CA LEU A 394 26.24 -10.19 228.66
C LEU A 394 27.51 -10.04 229.52
N CYS A 395 28.44 -9.15 229.13
CA CYS A 395 29.63 -8.85 229.92
C CYS A 395 29.28 -8.17 231.26
N GLU A 396 28.35 -7.21 231.27
CA GLU A 396 27.90 -6.56 232.51
C GLU A 396 27.24 -7.54 233.50
N LEU A 397 26.45 -8.48 232.99
CA LEU A 397 25.84 -9.54 233.82
C LEU A 397 26.87 -10.51 234.40
N GLN A 398 27.93 -10.83 233.64
CA GLN A 398 29.02 -11.70 234.10
C GLN A 398 29.90 -11.04 235.17
N ASP A 399 30.14 -9.73 235.10
CA ASP A 399 30.91 -9.00 236.13
C ASP A 399 30.13 -8.91 237.44
N ARG A 400 28.81 -8.66 237.35
CA ARG A 400 27.93 -8.63 238.52
C ARG A 400 27.77 -10.00 239.19
N LEU A 401 27.87 -11.09 238.42
CA LEU A 401 27.89 -12.46 238.95
C LEU A 401 29.20 -12.73 239.69
N ARG A 402 30.35 -12.34 239.13
CA ARG A 402 31.66 -12.46 239.78
C ARG A 402 31.72 -11.71 241.13
N ASP A 403 31.11 -10.54 241.21
CA ASP A 403 31.06 -9.77 242.46
C ASP A 403 30.21 -10.47 243.54
N MET A 404 29.11 -11.12 243.16
CA MET A 404 28.28 -11.90 244.09
C MET A 404 28.96 -13.20 244.53
N GLU A 405 29.69 -13.87 243.65
CA GLU A 405 30.51 -15.04 243.99
C GLU A 405 31.66 -14.69 244.95
N HIS A 406 32.23 -13.48 244.82
CA HIS A 406 33.26 -12.99 245.72
C HIS A 406 32.72 -12.72 247.14
N GLN A 407 31.57 -12.05 247.26
CA GLN A 407 30.89 -11.82 248.55
C GLN A 407 30.49 -13.13 249.25
N LEU A 408 30.12 -14.15 248.47
CA LEU A 408 29.73 -15.46 249.01
C LEU A 408 30.96 -16.24 249.52
N CYS A 409 32.09 -16.17 248.82
CA CYS A 409 33.36 -16.76 249.29
C CYS A 409 33.88 -16.08 250.57
N GLU A 410 33.77 -14.75 250.69
CA GLU A 410 34.12 -14.03 251.92
C GLU A 410 33.19 -14.39 253.10
N GLY A 411 31.88 -14.50 252.84
CA GLY A 411 30.91 -14.94 253.84
C GLY A 411 31.18 -16.37 254.36
N GLU A 412 31.58 -17.27 253.46
CA GLU A 412 31.91 -18.66 253.79
C GLU A 412 33.21 -18.77 254.62
N LEU A 413 34.20 -17.92 254.33
CA LEU A 413 35.45 -17.83 255.08
C LEU A 413 35.22 -17.26 256.49
N LEU A 414 34.34 -16.27 256.61
CA LEU A 414 33.95 -15.67 257.90
C LEU A 414 33.17 -16.68 258.77
N ARG A 415 32.29 -17.48 258.15
CA ARG A 415 31.60 -18.60 258.81
C ARG A 415 32.58 -19.64 259.33
N LYS A 416 33.59 -20.03 258.53
CA LYS A 416 34.66 -20.95 258.97
C LYS A 416 35.47 -20.39 260.15
N LYS A 417 35.76 -19.08 260.19
CA LYS A 417 36.43 -18.43 261.33
C LYS A 417 35.56 -18.44 262.60
N LEU A 418 34.29 -18.05 262.51
CA LEU A 418 33.35 -18.09 263.64
C LEU A 418 33.14 -19.50 264.18
N HIS A 419 33.09 -20.49 263.30
CA HIS A 419 32.93 -21.89 263.69
C HIS A 419 34.16 -22.43 264.44
N ASN A 420 35.37 -22.05 264.03
CA ASN A 420 36.60 -22.40 264.75
C ASN A 420 36.68 -21.71 266.12
N THR A 421 36.18 -20.48 266.25
CA THR A 421 36.06 -19.80 267.56
C THR A 421 35.03 -20.49 268.47
N ILE A 422 33.97 -21.07 267.90
CA ILE A 422 33.01 -21.89 268.66
C ILE A 422 33.65 -23.22 269.10
N LEU A 423 34.49 -23.85 268.25
CA LEU A 423 35.27 -25.03 268.60
C LEU A 423 36.24 -24.75 269.77
N GLU A 424 36.87 -23.57 269.82
CA GLU A 424 37.73 -23.17 270.94
C GLU A 424 36.94 -22.89 272.23
N LEU A 425 35.82 -22.15 272.14
CA LEU A 425 34.98 -21.86 273.31
C LEU A 425 34.34 -23.13 273.89
N LYS A 426 33.99 -24.10 273.04
CA LYS A 426 33.42 -25.37 273.48
C LYS A 426 34.49 -26.33 274.03
N GLY A 427 35.71 -26.30 273.49
CA GLY A 427 36.89 -26.95 274.06
C GLY A 427 37.23 -26.44 275.46
N ASN A 428 37.02 -25.15 275.73
CA ASN A 428 37.22 -24.56 277.05
C ASN A 428 36.14 -24.94 278.08
N ILE A 429 34.91 -25.23 277.65
CA ILE A 429 33.79 -25.53 278.57
C ILE A 429 33.81 -26.97 279.08
N ARG A 430 34.23 -27.96 278.27
CA ARG A 430 34.16 -29.37 278.71
C ARG A 430 35.36 -29.88 279.50
N VAL A 431 36.41 -29.08 279.67
CA VAL A 431 37.43 -29.33 280.70
C VAL A 431 36.89 -28.96 282.11
N PHE A 432 35.69 -28.35 282.21
CA PHE A 432 35.03 -27.95 283.47
C PHE A 432 33.72 -28.72 283.80
N CYS A 433 33.36 -29.79 283.07
CA CYS A 433 32.28 -30.75 283.36
C CYS A 433 32.70 -32.15 282.95
#